data_AF-A0A5K7XJ80-F1
#
_entry.id   AF-A0A5K7XJ80-F1
#
_cell.length_a   1.000
_cell.length_b   1.000
_cell.length_c   1.000
_cell.angle_alpha   90.00
_cell.angle_beta   90.00
_cell.angle_gamma   90.00
#
_symmetry.space_group_name_H-M   'P 1'
#
loop_
_entity.id
_entity.type
_entity.pdbx_description
1 polymer ?
#
loop_
_entity_poly.entity_id
_entity_poly.type
_entity_poly.pdbx_seq_one_letter_code
_entity_poly.pdbx_strand_id
1 'polypeptide(L)'
;MPNSLPDGDLLSLRSCVSLVRLFHQRIKAPIAATPRTLKCDPASALMFGSRLLELSKELAAAANGTEDVLLSRAAMAIEELGEWLVANAEADLPAAADALGDRLYVLCGDAVASGIPLSEVFEAVHESNCSKLPLVTTAFGKAFKGPHYKTPDLESLLAHDAALRAEHPDANEHDIPEL
;
A
#
# COMPACT_ATOMS: atom_id res chain seq x y z
N MET A 1 -5.79 -14.02 -24.64
CA MET A 1 -6.16 -14.88 -23.49
C MET A 1 -6.39 -13.95 -22.31
N PRO A 2 -7.48 -14.10 -21.54
CA PRO A 2 -7.59 -13.38 -20.29
C PRO A 2 -6.53 -13.93 -19.34
N ASN A 3 -5.71 -13.04 -18.76
CA ASN A 3 -4.78 -13.36 -17.69
C ASN A 3 -5.57 -13.51 -16.38
N SER A 4 -6.43 -14.51 -16.26
CA SER A 4 -6.92 -14.92 -14.96
C SER A 4 -5.85 -15.80 -14.32
N LEU A 5 -5.43 -15.44 -13.10
CA LEU A 5 -4.67 -16.33 -12.24
C LEU A 5 -5.51 -17.60 -11.99
N PRO A 6 -4.90 -18.79 -11.87
CA PRO A 6 -5.64 -20.01 -11.59
C PRO A 6 -6.43 -19.86 -10.27
N ASP A 7 -7.69 -20.28 -10.29
CA ASP A 7 -8.59 -20.24 -9.13
C ASP A 7 -7.94 -20.94 -7.92
N GLY A 8 -7.88 -20.24 -6.78
CA GLY A 8 -7.47 -20.78 -5.48
C GLY A 8 -6.02 -20.52 -5.02
N ASP A 9 -5.37 -19.47 -5.50
CA ASP A 9 -4.03 -19.08 -5.03
C ASP A 9 -4.09 -17.66 -4.43
N LEU A 10 -4.08 -17.57 -3.09
CA LEU A 10 -4.00 -16.31 -2.33
C LEU A 10 -3.05 -15.32 -3.02
N LEU A 11 -3.52 -14.08 -3.23
CA LEU A 11 -2.73 -13.07 -3.94
C LEU A 11 -1.38 -12.84 -3.23
N SER A 12 -0.31 -13.43 -3.76
CA SER A 12 1.01 -13.28 -3.16
C SER A 12 1.51 -11.84 -3.28
N LEU A 13 2.35 -11.39 -2.33
CA LEU A 13 3.03 -10.09 -2.44
C LEU A 13 3.81 -9.94 -3.76
N ARG A 14 4.38 -11.04 -4.27
CA ARG A 14 5.05 -11.08 -5.59
C ARG A 14 4.06 -10.79 -6.72
N SER A 15 2.85 -11.34 -6.65
CA SER A 15 1.76 -11.06 -7.59
C SER A 15 1.35 -9.59 -7.51
N CYS A 16 1.14 -9.03 -6.32
CA CYS A 16 0.84 -7.61 -6.12
C CYS A 16 1.87 -6.70 -6.79
N VAL A 17 3.17 -6.92 -6.51
CA VAL A 17 4.27 -6.14 -7.10
C VAL A 17 4.28 -6.28 -8.63
N SER A 18 3.98 -7.47 -9.16
CA SER A 18 3.93 -7.72 -10.60
C SER A 18 2.77 -6.97 -11.27
N LEU A 19 1.59 -6.96 -10.65
CA LEU A 19 0.43 -6.19 -11.10
C LEU A 19 0.72 -4.69 -11.10
N VAL A 20 1.30 -4.16 -10.02
CA VAL A 20 1.72 -2.74 -9.94
C VAL A 20 2.78 -2.42 -11.00
N ARG A 21 3.71 -3.33 -11.29
CA ARG A 21 4.70 -3.16 -12.36
C ARG A 21 4.03 -3.03 -13.74
N LEU A 22 3.05 -3.88 -14.05
CA LEU A 22 2.28 -3.78 -15.30
C LEU A 22 1.53 -2.45 -15.40
N PHE A 23 0.95 -2.01 -14.28
CA PHE A 23 0.31 -0.69 -14.22
C PHE A 23 1.32 0.45 -14.44
N HIS A 24 2.50 0.39 -13.83
CA HIS A 24 3.58 1.35 -14.06
C HIS A 24 4.01 1.40 -15.54
N GLN A 25 4.10 0.25 -16.21
CA GLN A 25 4.42 0.20 -17.65
C GLN A 25 3.35 0.94 -18.47
N ARG A 26 2.07 0.69 -18.18
CA ARG A 26 0.94 1.31 -18.87
C ARG A 26 0.92 2.82 -18.71
N ILE A 27 1.18 3.33 -17.51
CA ILE A 27 1.16 4.77 -17.21
C ILE A 27 2.51 5.44 -17.46
N LYS A 28 3.54 4.68 -17.87
CA LYS A 28 4.93 5.15 -18.04
C LYS A 28 5.52 5.74 -16.75
N ALA A 29 5.14 5.18 -15.60
CA ALA A 29 5.77 5.51 -14.33
C ALA A 29 7.17 4.86 -14.23
N PRO A 30 8.04 5.35 -13.33
CA PRO A 30 9.38 4.79 -13.16
C PRO A 30 9.37 3.30 -12.83
N ILE A 31 10.25 2.55 -13.52
CA ILE A 31 10.56 1.15 -13.27
C ILE A 31 12.08 1.01 -13.30
N ALA A 32 12.67 0.54 -12.21
CA ALA A 32 14.12 0.28 -12.16
C ALA A 32 14.44 -1.13 -12.68
N ALA A 33 15.59 -1.26 -13.35
CA ALA A 33 16.13 -2.55 -13.79
C ALA A 33 16.92 -3.25 -12.66
N THR A 34 17.50 -2.47 -11.75
CA THR A 34 18.27 -2.94 -10.60
C THR A 34 17.85 -2.14 -9.35
N PRO A 35 18.03 -2.70 -8.14
CA PRO A 35 17.82 -1.96 -6.89
C PRO A 35 18.64 -0.66 -6.87
N ARG A 36 18.01 0.42 -6.41
CA ARG A 36 18.59 1.74 -6.24
C ARG A 36 17.66 2.59 -5.37
N THR A 37 18.22 3.60 -4.70
CA THR A 37 17.42 4.64 -4.07
C THR A 37 16.67 5.45 -5.14
N LEU A 38 15.56 6.07 -4.73
CA LEU A 38 14.80 6.97 -5.58
C LEU A 38 15.55 8.29 -5.73
N LYS A 39 15.53 8.83 -6.96
CA LYS A 39 16.06 10.17 -7.23
C LYS A 39 15.18 11.20 -6.52
N CYS A 40 15.79 12.00 -5.65
CA CYS A 40 15.15 13.09 -4.94
C CYS A 40 16.05 14.34 -4.91
N ASP A 41 15.50 15.45 -4.44
CA ASP A 41 16.30 16.57 -3.92
C ASP A 41 16.63 16.27 -2.45
N PRO A 42 17.90 16.02 -2.08
CA PRO A 42 18.24 15.56 -0.73
C PRO A 42 17.85 16.54 0.37
N ALA A 43 17.99 17.84 0.14
CA ALA A 43 17.67 18.86 1.13
C ALA A 43 16.16 18.87 1.47
N SER A 44 15.30 18.81 0.45
CA SER A 44 13.86 18.71 0.65
C SER A 44 13.46 17.38 1.30
N ALA A 45 14.04 16.27 0.85
CA ALA A 45 13.73 14.95 1.38
C ALA A 45 14.11 14.82 2.87
N LEU A 46 15.29 15.29 3.28
CA LEU A 46 15.70 15.37 4.68
C LEU A 46 14.75 16.27 5.49
N MET A 47 14.44 17.47 4.99
CA MET A 47 13.55 18.39 5.70
C MET A 47 12.17 17.78 5.97
N PHE A 48 11.55 17.14 4.98
CA PHE A 48 10.25 16.49 5.15
C PHE A 48 10.36 15.19 5.97
N GLY A 49 11.43 14.41 5.79
CA GLY A 49 11.70 13.23 6.60
C GLY A 49 11.75 13.57 8.09
N SER A 50 12.55 14.57 8.47
CA SER A 50 12.63 15.02 9.87
C SER A 50 11.30 15.53 10.42
N ARG A 51 10.49 16.26 9.62
CA ARG A 51 9.16 16.72 10.06
C ARG A 51 8.19 15.58 10.31
N LEU A 52 8.25 14.53 9.50
CA LEU A 52 7.43 13.33 9.71
C LEU A 52 7.86 12.59 10.97
N LEU A 53 9.17 12.44 11.20
CA LEU A 53 9.67 11.80 12.42
C LEU A 53 9.25 12.55 13.70
N GLU A 54 9.26 13.89 13.69
CA GLU A 54 8.74 14.67 14.82
C GLU A 54 7.23 14.51 14.98
N LEU A 55 6.46 14.53 13.88
CA LEU A 55 5.01 14.29 13.93
C LEU A 55 4.67 12.89 14.46
N SER A 56 5.44 11.85 14.07
CA SER A 56 5.28 10.50 14.61
C SER A 56 5.40 10.51 16.13
N LYS A 57 6.42 11.19 16.69
CA LYS A 57 6.59 11.31 18.15
C LYS A 57 5.43 12.02 18.81
N GLU A 58 4.91 13.09 18.20
CA GLU A 58 3.72 13.80 18.71
C GLU A 58 2.48 12.89 18.76
N LEU A 59 2.25 12.11 17.69
CA LEU A 59 1.14 11.16 17.60
C LEU A 59 1.30 10.01 18.60
N ALA A 60 2.50 9.45 18.71
CA ALA A 60 2.81 8.40 19.67
C ALA A 60 2.61 8.88 21.12
N ALA A 61 3.04 10.11 21.43
CA ALA A 61 2.84 10.72 22.73
C ALA A 61 1.35 10.95 23.04
N ALA A 62 0.55 11.35 22.04
CA ALA A 62 -0.90 11.50 22.17
C ALA A 62 -1.62 10.15 22.38
N ALA A 63 -1.15 9.09 21.73
CA ALA A 63 -1.68 7.74 21.91
C ALA A 63 -1.24 7.09 23.23
N ASN A 64 -0.09 7.48 23.78
CA ASN A 64 0.53 6.83 24.94
C ASN A 64 -0.40 6.84 26.18
N GLY A 65 -0.65 5.65 26.73
CA GLY A 65 -1.54 5.46 27.88
C GLY A 65 -3.04 5.55 27.54
N THR A 66 -3.40 5.56 26.25
CA THR A 66 -4.78 5.51 25.77
C THR A 66 -5.03 4.21 25.00
N GLU A 67 -6.30 3.94 24.66
CA GLU A 67 -6.70 2.86 23.73
C GLU A 67 -6.84 3.36 22.28
N ASP A 68 -6.23 4.51 21.94
CA ASP A 68 -6.30 5.10 20.60
C ASP A 68 -5.42 4.35 19.60
N VAL A 69 -5.98 3.28 19.05
CA VAL A 69 -5.35 2.46 18.02
C VAL A 69 -5.02 3.30 16.79
N LEU A 70 -5.90 4.21 16.38
CA LEU A 70 -5.70 5.01 15.17
C LEU A 70 -4.44 5.88 15.27
N LEU A 71 -4.27 6.61 16.37
CA LEU A 71 -3.07 7.46 16.54
C LEU A 71 -1.80 6.63 16.70
N SER A 72 -1.87 5.47 17.35
CA SER A 72 -0.73 4.54 17.41
C SER A 72 -0.32 4.04 16.03
N ARG A 73 -1.28 3.58 15.21
CA ARG A 73 -1.01 3.12 13.84
C ARG A 73 -0.50 4.25 12.95
N ALA A 74 -1.09 5.45 13.07
CA ALA A 74 -0.67 6.64 12.33
C ALA A 74 0.77 7.05 12.67
N ALA A 75 1.17 7.00 13.96
CA ALA A 75 2.53 7.28 14.38
C ALA A 75 3.53 6.33 13.69
N MET A 76 3.28 5.02 13.73
CA MET A 76 4.12 4.02 13.06
C MET A 76 4.21 4.28 11.55
N ALA A 77 3.09 4.47 10.87
CA ALA A 77 3.09 4.69 9.42
C ALA A 77 3.85 5.97 9.01
N ILE A 78 3.81 7.01 9.84
CA ILE A 78 4.50 8.27 9.61
C ILE A 78 6.01 8.14 9.91
N GLU A 79 6.38 7.39 10.93
CA GLU A 79 7.78 7.07 11.26
C GLU A 79 8.46 6.40 10.06
N GLU A 80 7.91 5.28 9.57
CA GLU A 80 8.50 4.52 8.46
C GLU A 80 8.56 5.33 7.16
N LEU A 81 7.59 6.24 6.94
CA LEU A 81 7.66 7.17 5.81
C LEU A 81 8.76 8.22 5.99
N GLY A 82 8.97 8.71 7.21
CA GLY A 82 10.06 9.63 7.55
C GLY A 82 11.43 9.01 7.31
N GLU A 83 11.65 7.79 7.82
CA GLU A 83 12.90 7.04 7.63
C GLU A 83 13.18 6.74 6.17
N TRP A 84 12.15 6.33 5.42
CA TRP A 84 12.27 6.10 3.99
C TRP A 84 12.70 7.36 3.22
N LEU A 85 12.20 8.55 3.58
CA LEU A 85 12.65 9.81 2.96
C LEU A 85 14.12 10.12 3.29
N VAL A 86 14.53 9.94 4.54
CA VAL A 86 15.91 10.17 4.99
C VAL A 86 16.88 9.24 4.27
N ALA A 87 16.59 7.93 4.25
CA ALA A 87 17.45 6.95 3.60
C ALA A 87 17.61 7.20 2.08
N ASN A 88 16.53 7.59 1.39
CA ASN A 88 16.62 7.98 -0.02
C ASN A 88 17.43 9.27 -0.23
N ALA A 89 17.33 10.23 0.68
CA ALA A 89 18.10 11.48 0.61
C ALA A 89 19.60 11.26 0.81
N GLU A 90 19.97 10.33 1.69
CA GLU A 90 21.35 9.95 1.99
C GLU A 90 21.93 8.95 0.99
N ALA A 91 21.12 8.50 0.02
CA ALA A 91 21.44 7.45 -0.93
C ALA A 91 21.84 6.11 -0.27
N ASP A 92 21.33 5.84 0.93
CA ASP A 92 21.51 4.58 1.65
C ASP A 92 20.49 3.54 1.17
N LEU A 93 20.94 2.66 0.27
CA LEU A 93 20.08 1.63 -0.32
C LEU A 93 19.61 0.57 0.69
N PRO A 94 20.47 -0.01 1.54
CA PRO A 94 20.02 -0.90 2.60
C PRO A 94 18.96 -0.27 3.51
N ALA A 95 19.18 0.94 4.03
CA ALA A 95 18.20 1.62 4.90
C ALA A 95 16.90 1.94 4.15
N ALA A 96 16.98 2.33 2.87
CA ALA A 96 15.79 2.58 2.07
C ALA A 96 14.98 1.30 1.77
N ALA A 97 15.64 0.15 1.71
CA ALA A 97 15.00 -1.15 1.53
C ALA A 97 14.35 -1.65 2.84
N ASP A 98 15.01 -1.44 3.97
CA ASP A 98 14.51 -1.73 5.33
C ASP A 98 13.21 -0.96 5.59
N ALA A 99 13.26 0.37 5.50
CA ALA A 99 12.09 1.23 5.65
C ALA A 99 10.98 0.92 4.62
N LEU A 100 11.31 0.44 3.41
CA LEU A 100 10.28 -0.02 2.46
C LEU A 100 9.56 -1.29 2.95
N GLY A 101 10.30 -2.22 3.57
CA GLY A 101 9.77 -3.42 4.20
C GLY A 101 8.91 -3.08 5.42
N ASP A 102 9.39 -2.19 6.30
CA ASP A 102 8.66 -1.82 7.51
C ASP A 102 7.36 -1.07 7.20
N ARG A 103 7.36 -0.20 6.18
CA ARG A 103 6.11 0.40 5.67
C ARG A 103 5.09 -0.64 5.23
N LEU A 104 5.53 -1.72 4.56
CA LEU A 104 4.64 -2.81 4.17
C LEU A 104 4.13 -3.54 5.41
N TYR A 105 5.00 -3.82 6.37
CA TYR A 105 4.63 -4.49 7.62
C TYR A 105 3.61 -3.68 8.43
N VAL A 106 3.81 -2.37 8.55
CA VAL A 106 2.86 -1.45 9.18
C VAL A 106 1.55 -1.41 8.39
N LEU A 107 1.57 -1.31 7.06
CA LEU A 107 0.33 -1.36 6.27
C LEU A 107 -0.45 -2.67 6.50
N CYS A 108 0.23 -3.81 6.54
CA CYS A 108 -0.39 -5.09 6.89
C CYS A 108 -0.97 -5.08 8.31
N GLY A 109 -0.25 -4.51 9.27
CA GLY A 109 -0.76 -4.36 10.63
C GLY A 109 -1.99 -3.44 10.74
N ASP A 110 -2.13 -2.45 9.84
CA ASP A 110 -3.33 -1.60 9.78
C ASP A 110 -4.53 -2.41 9.32
N ALA A 111 -4.34 -3.26 8.30
CA ALA A 111 -5.37 -4.18 7.83
C ALA A 111 -5.79 -5.16 8.93
N VAL A 112 -4.82 -5.76 9.64
CA VAL A 112 -5.10 -6.65 10.78
C VAL A 112 -5.86 -5.93 11.88
N ALA A 113 -5.42 -4.73 12.29
CA ALA A 113 -6.06 -3.96 13.35
C ALA A 113 -7.48 -3.50 12.98
N SER A 114 -7.76 -3.32 11.70
CA SER A 114 -9.08 -2.90 11.19
C SER A 114 -9.96 -4.05 10.70
N GLY A 115 -9.42 -5.27 10.61
CA GLY A 115 -10.09 -6.42 10.01
C GLY A 115 -10.36 -6.27 8.51
N ILE A 116 -9.62 -5.40 7.81
CA ILE A 116 -9.83 -5.17 6.37
C ILE A 116 -9.21 -6.31 5.56
N PRO A 117 -9.95 -6.95 4.64
CA PRO A 117 -9.43 -7.96 3.73
C PRO A 117 -8.52 -7.29 2.67
N LEU A 118 -7.24 -7.10 3.02
CA LEU A 118 -6.31 -6.25 2.26
C LEU A 118 -6.04 -6.79 0.86
N SER A 119 -6.04 -8.11 0.68
CA SER A 119 -5.80 -8.75 -0.62
C SER A 119 -6.92 -8.42 -1.61
N GLU A 120 -8.16 -8.63 -1.20
CA GLU A 120 -9.39 -8.39 -1.96
C GLU A 120 -9.56 -6.89 -2.25
N VAL A 121 -9.29 -6.04 -1.25
CA VAL A 121 -9.27 -4.59 -1.44
C VAL A 121 -8.19 -4.18 -2.44
N PHE A 122 -7.00 -4.78 -2.38
CA PHE A 122 -5.93 -4.50 -3.33
C PHE A 122 -6.34 -4.86 -4.77
N GLU A 123 -6.96 -6.03 -4.98
CA GLU A 123 -7.43 -6.45 -6.31
C GLU A 123 -8.47 -5.50 -6.86
N ALA A 124 -9.52 -5.18 -6.08
CA ALA A 124 -10.55 -4.24 -6.49
C ALA A 124 -9.96 -2.86 -6.85
N VAL A 125 -9.02 -2.36 -6.04
CA VAL A 125 -8.32 -1.10 -6.30
C VAL A 125 -7.41 -1.20 -7.53
N HIS A 126 -6.74 -2.32 -7.75
CA HIS A 126 -5.90 -2.56 -8.92
C HIS A 126 -6.74 -2.55 -10.20
N GLU A 127 -7.86 -3.27 -10.24
CA GLU A 127 -8.80 -3.27 -11.36
C GLU A 127 -9.32 -1.86 -11.67
N SER A 128 -9.72 -1.12 -10.62
CA SER A 128 -10.13 0.28 -10.76
C SER A 128 -9.01 1.13 -11.35
N ASN A 129 -7.76 0.97 -10.88
CA ASN A 129 -6.60 1.68 -11.42
C ASN A 129 -6.38 1.33 -12.90
N CYS A 130 -6.51 0.06 -13.28
CA CYS A 130 -6.41 -0.40 -14.66
C CYS A 130 -7.57 0.06 -15.56
N SER A 131 -8.69 0.54 -15.00
CA SER A 131 -9.74 1.20 -15.80
C SER A 131 -9.39 2.65 -16.17
N LYS A 132 -8.39 3.26 -15.52
CA LYS A 132 -7.97 4.65 -15.78
C LYS A 132 -7.24 4.79 -17.12
N LEU A 133 -7.32 5.97 -17.72
CA LEU A 133 -6.58 6.33 -18.92
C LEU A 133 -5.21 6.92 -18.55
N PRO A 134 -4.12 6.53 -19.23
CA PRO A 134 -2.80 7.08 -18.96
C PRO A 134 -2.70 8.55 -19.43
N LEU A 135 -2.17 9.44 -18.58
CA LEU A 135 -1.74 10.79 -18.95
C LEU A 135 -0.28 10.73 -19.41
N VAL A 136 -0.09 10.59 -20.72
CA VAL A 136 1.24 10.44 -21.36
C VAL A 136 2.10 11.72 -21.24
N THR A 137 1.56 12.83 -20.72
CA THR A 137 2.20 14.15 -20.72
C THR A 137 2.99 14.50 -19.45
N THR A 138 3.04 13.64 -18.43
CA THR A 138 3.74 13.96 -17.16
C THR A 138 4.91 13.03 -16.86
N ALA A 139 6.02 13.58 -16.36
CA ALA A 139 7.27 12.87 -16.08
C ALA A 139 7.19 11.79 -14.97
N PHE A 140 6.01 11.60 -14.36
CA PHE A 140 5.81 10.71 -13.20
C PHE A 140 4.69 9.70 -13.40
N GLY A 141 4.21 9.53 -14.64
CA GLY A 141 3.24 8.49 -14.99
C GLY A 141 1.88 8.62 -14.30
N LYS A 142 1.21 9.75 -14.48
CA LYS A 142 -0.15 9.95 -13.95
C LYS A 142 -1.20 9.21 -14.81
N ALA A 143 -2.33 8.87 -14.21
CA ALA A 143 -3.52 8.36 -14.89
C ALA A 143 -4.77 9.14 -14.41
N PHE A 144 -5.79 9.25 -15.25
CA PHE A 144 -7.04 9.94 -14.93
C PHE A 144 -8.28 9.08 -15.16
N LYS A 145 -9.37 9.45 -14.50
CA LYS A 145 -10.68 8.83 -14.65
C LYS A 145 -11.29 9.24 -16.00
N GLY A 146 -11.26 8.33 -16.97
CA GLY A 146 -11.89 8.52 -18.29
C GLY A 146 -13.33 7.98 -18.33
N PRO A 147 -13.99 8.02 -19.50
CA PRO A 147 -15.39 7.57 -19.67
C PRO A 147 -15.64 6.10 -19.32
N HIS A 148 -14.60 5.26 -19.33
CA HIS A 148 -14.66 3.84 -18.98
C HIS A 148 -14.07 3.54 -17.59
N TYR A 149 -13.86 4.57 -16.76
CA TYR A 149 -13.41 4.39 -15.39
C TYR A 149 -14.45 3.61 -14.57
N LYS A 150 -13.97 2.65 -13.80
CA LYS A 150 -14.76 1.87 -12.84
C LYS A 150 -14.25 2.18 -11.44
N THR A 151 -15.15 2.65 -10.57
CA THR A 151 -14.88 2.76 -9.13
C THR A 151 -14.83 1.36 -8.53
N PRO A 152 -13.90 1.05 -7.61
CA PRO A 152 -13.92 -0.26 -6.94
C PRO A 152 -15.17 -0.34 -6.06
N ASP A 153 -15.90 -1.44 -6.13
CA ASP A 153 -17.07 -1.67 -5.27
C ASP A 153 -16.63 -2.25 -3.92
N LEU A 154 -16.06 -1.38 -3.08
CA LEU A 154 -15.57 -1.76 -1.76
C LEU A 154 -16.70 -1.99 -0.75
N GLU A 155 -17.88 -1.40 -0.97
CA GLU A 155 -19.02 -1.55 -0.05
C GLU A 155 -19.55 -2.99 -0.10
N SER A 156 -19.82 -3.50 -1.31
CA SER A 156 -20.27 -4.88 -1.49
C SER A 156 -19.21 -5.89 -1.02
N LEU A 157 -17.93 -5.61 -1.31
CA LEU A 157 -16.80 -6.45 -0.90
C LEU A 157 -16.73 -6.59 0.62
N LEU A 158 -16.73 -5.46 1.35
CA LEU A 158 -16.65 -5.46 2.81
C LEU A 158 -17.88 -6.08 3.46
N ALA A 159 -19.08 -5.85 2.91
CA ALA A 159 -20.31 -6.47 3.40
C ALA A 159 -20.27 -8.00 3.24
N HIS A 160 -19.70 -8.50 2.13
CA HIS A 160 -19.57 -9.92 1.89
C HIS A 160 -18.52 -10.57 2.80
N ASP A 161 -17.33 -9.99 2.93
CA ASP A 161 -16.28 -10.48 3.82
C ASP A 161 -16.77 -10.56 5.28
N ALA A 162 -17.49 -9.52 5.74
CA ALA A 162 -18.11 -9.53 7.06
C ALA A 162 -19.13 -10.67 7.25
N ALA A 163 -19.92 -11.00 6.21
CA ALA A 163 -20.88 -12.10 6.26
C ALA A 163 -20.18 -13.46 6.33
N LEU A 164 -19.14 -13.69 5.52
CA LEU A 164 -18.36 -14.93 5.55
C LEU A 164 -17.68 -15.17 6.91
N ARG A 165 -17.06 -14.14 7.48
CA ARG A 165 -16.44 -14.21 8.82
C ARG A 165 -17.46 -14.51 9.91
N ALA A 166 -18.68 -14.01 9.80
CA ALA A 166 -19.75 -14.31 10.75
C ALA A 166 -20.21 -15.78 10.69
N GLU A 167 -20.15 -16.41 9.52
CA GLU A 167 -20.47 -17.83 9.32
C GLU A 167 -19.33 -18.76 9.81
N HIS A 168 -18.10 -18.25 9.91
CA HIS A 168 -16.90 -18.99 10.29
C HIS A 168 -16.06 -18.28 11.39
N PRO A 169 -16.61 -18.09 12.61
CA PRO A 169 -15.97 -17.26 13.65
C PRO A 169 -14.66 -17.83 14.23
N ASP A 170 -14.41 -19.14 14.07
CA ASP A 170 -13.21 -19.82 14.57
C ASP A 170 -12.16 -20.11 13.45
N ALA A 171 -12.44 -19.71 12.21
CA ALA A 171 -11.53 -19.87 11.09
C ALA A 171 -10.48 -18.73 11.11
N ASN A 172 -9.19 -19.05 10.92
CA ASN A 172 -8.23 -18.00 10.59
C ASN A 172 -8.60 -17.40 9.22
N GLU A 173 -8.08 -16.22 8.86
CA GLU A 173 -8.26 -15.63 7.52
C GLU A 173 -7.90 -16.61 6.38
N HIS A 174 -7.01 -17.57 6.63
CA HIS A 174 -6.62 -18.62 5.67
C HIS A 174 -7.56 -19.84 5.63
N ASP A 175 -8.51 -19.94 6.56
CA ASP A 175 -9.41 -21.09 6.75
C ASP A 175 -10.86 -20.79 6.26
N ILE A 176 -11.16 -19.54 5.89
CA ILE A 176 -12.47 -19.13 5.35
C ILE A 176 -12.51 -19.45 3.85
N PRO A 177 -13.50 -20.23 3.35
CA PRO A 177 -13.63 -20.52 1.93
C PRO A 177 -13.72 -19.23 1.08
N GLU A 178 -12.89 -19.13 0.04
CA GLU A 178 -12.73 -17.92 -0.79
C GLU A 178 -13.98 -17.57 -1.64
N LEU A 179 -14.05 -16.26 -1.96
CA LEU A 179 -14.95 -15.54 -2.87
C LEU A 179 -14.89 -16.01 -4.33
#